data_AF-A0A6L7LGR8-F1
#
_entry.id   AF-A0A6L7LGR8-F1
#
_cell.length_a   1.000
_cell.length_b   1.000
_cell.length_c   1.000
_cell.angle_alpha   90.00
_cell.angle_beta   90.00
_cell.angle_gamma   90.00
#
_symmetry.space_group_name_H-M   'P 1'
#
loop_
_entity.id
_entity.type
_entity.pdbx_description
1 polymer ?
#
loop_
_entity_poly.entity_id
_entity_poly.type
_entity_poly.pdbx_seq_one_letter_code
_entity_poly.pdbx_strand_id
1 'polypeptide(L)'
;MTAAARGAGVWPEAALAGYLAKPRAYLKGTKMSFAGLKSEDEIAATIAYLRTFSESPVGVAGGDASAAAPETAPEVALDSSVLDIEGDPEYGEYLSSECTTCHRADGGDDGIPSIVRWGEDRFVTVMHAYKLGAREHPVMNMVAGRLGNEEIAALAAYFAALED
;
A
#
# COMPACT_ATOMS: atom_id res chain seq x y z
N MET A 1 -12.49 -9.98 29.08
CA MET A 1 -11.43 -11.00 29.08
C MET A 1 -12.14 -12.33 28.85
N THR A 2 -12.04 -13.02 27.71
CA THR A 2 -10.83 -13.62 27.14
C THR A 2 -10.91 -13.75 25.61
N ALA A 3 -9.74 -13.88 25.01
CA ALA A 3 -9.34 -13.77 23.60
C ALA A 3 -10.02 -14.68 22.55
N ALA A 4 -10.19 -14.11 21.36
CA ALA A 4 -9.93 -14.69 20.02
C ALA A 4 -9.98 -13.50 19.03
N ALA A 5 -9.04 -13.22 18.14
CA ALA A 5 -7.97 -14.01 17.57
C ALA A 5 -6.71 -13.15 17.40
N ARG A 6 -5.60 -13.58 18.01
CA ARG A 6 -4.27 -13.25 17.51
C ARG A 6 -4.00 -14.24 16.37
N GLY A 7 -3.87 -13.73 15.15
CA GLY A 7 -3.60 -14.52 13.96
C GLY A 7 -4.54 -14.20 12.80
N ALA A 8 -4.52 -12.94 12.31
CA ALA A 8 -5.09 -12.62 11.00
C ALA A 8 -4.08 -13.08 9.94
N GLY A 9 -4.06 -14.39 9.65
CA GLY A 9 -3.29 -14.97 8.56
C GLY A 9 -4.26 -15.59 7.57
N VAL A 10 -4.28 -15.03 6.34
CA VAL A 10 -4.91 -15.50 5.09
C VAL A 10 -6.27 -16.20 5.25
N TRP A 11 -7.34 -15.62 4.70
CA TRP A 11 -8.64 -16.27 4.55
C TRP A 11 -8.69 -17.07 3.23
N PRO A 12 -8.45 -18.39 3.22
CA PRO A 12 -8.64 -19.16 2.01
C PRO A 12 -10.10 -19.11 1.56
N GLU A 13 -10.35 -19.09 0.25
CA GLU A 13 -11.67 -18.90 -0.33
C GLU A 13 -12.71 -19.89 0.22
N ALA A 14 -12.33 -21.15 0.42
CA ALA A 14 -13.20 -22.17 1.02
C ALA A 14 -13.57 -21.86 2.49
N ALA A 15 -12.66 -21.27 3.26
CA ALA A 15 -12.94 -20.83 4.63
C ALA A 15 -13.88 -19.62 4.63
N LEU A 16 -13.66 -18.66 3.73
CA LEU A 16 -14.54 -17.51 3.57
C LEU A 16 -15.94 -17.92 3.11
N ALA A 17 -16.05 -18.86 2.16
CA ALA A 17 -17.32 -19.42 1.72
C ALA A 17 -18.08 -20.10 2.88
N GLY A 18 -17.39 -20.92 3.68
CA GLY A 18 -17.96 -21.56 4.87
C GLY A 18 -18.44 -20.55 5.92
N TYR A 19 -17.69 -19.46 6.11
CA TYR A 19 -18.08 -18.38 7.00
C TYR A 19 -19.30 -17.62 6.46
N LEU A 20 -19.30 -17.23 5.18
CA LEU A 20 -20.40 -16.52 4.53
C LEU A 20 -21.68 -17.35 4.50
N ALA A 21 -21.59 -18.67 4.40
CA ALA A 21 -22.74 -19.55 4.44
C ALA A 21 -23.44 -19.58 5.81
N LYS A 22 -22.68 -19.74 6.91
CA LYS A 22 -23.23 -19.82 8.29
C LYS A 22 -22.26 -19.28 9.35
N PRO A 23 -22.16 -17.96 9.53
CA PRO A 23 -21.15 -17.34 10.41
C PRO A 23 -21.22 -17.83 11.86
N ARG A 24 -22.44 -17.97 12.40
CA ARG A 24 -22.67 -18.39 13.79
C ARG A 24 -22.29 -19.85 14.04
N ALA A 25 -22.36 -20.69 13.01
CA ALA A 25 -21.93 -22.08 13.07
C ALA A 25 -20.42 -22.20 12.83
N TYR A 26 -19.88 -21.37 11.93
CA TYR A 26 -18.46 -21.37 11.56
C TYR A 26 -17.57 -20.81 12.68
N LEU A 27 -17.94 -19.66 13.27
CA LEU A 27 -17.24 -19.06 14.42
C LEU A 27 -18.14 -19.05 15.67
N LYS A 28 -17.87 -19.97 16.59
CA LYS A 28 -18.56 -20.01 17.89
C LYS A 28 -18.27 -18.72 18.67
N GLY A 29 -19.34 -18.08 19.18
CA GLY A 29 -19.22 -16.85 19.97
C GLY A 29 -19.12 -15.57 19.14
N THR A 30 -19.29 -15.63 17.81
CA THR A 30 -19.40 -14.42 16.99
C THR A 30 -20.58 -13.56 17.45
N LYS A 31 -20.35 -12.25 17.58
CA LYS A 31 -21.39 -11.25 17.89
C LYS A 31 -22.11 -10.74 16.64
N MET A 32 -21.75 -11.24 15.46
CA MET A 32 -22.35 -10.82 14.20
C MET A 32 -23.80 -11.28 14.08
N SER A 33 -24.69 -10.36 13.70
CA SER A 33 -26.11 -10.62 13.44
C SER A 33 -26.40 -11.21 12.05
N PHE A 34 -25.38 -11.34 11.21
CA PHE A 34 -25.51 -11.86 9.85
C PHE A 34 -25.88 -13.34 9.86
N ALA A 35 -26.99 -13.69 9.18
CA ALA A 35 -27.52 -15.05 9.15
C ALA A 35 -26.74 -16.00 8.23
N GLY A 36 -26.02 -15.44 7.25
CA GLY A 36 -25.33 -16.18 6.19
C GLY A 36 -26.12 -16.22 4.87
N LEU A 37 -25.41 -16.51 3.79
CA LEU A 37 -25.93 -16.66 2.43
C LEU A 37 -26.37 -18.11 2.18
N LYS A 38 -27.48 -18.30 1.48
CA LYS A 38 -28.05 -19.64 1.20
C LYS A 38 -27.71 -20.15 -0.20
N SER A 39 -27.41 -19.24 -1.13
CA SER A 39 -27.07 -19.55 -2.51
C SER A 39 -25.56 -19.62 -2.69
N GLU A 40 -25.08 -20.68 -3.34
CA GLU A 40 -23.67 -20.81 -3.72
C GLU A 40 -23.25 -19.70 -4.69
N ASP A 41 -24.15 -19.29 -5.59
CA ASP A 41 -23.91 -18.20 -6.53
C ASP A 41 -23.76 -16.85 -5.81
N GLU A 42 -24.56 -16.59 -4.76
CA GLU A 42 -24.43 -15.38 -3.96
C GLU A 42 -23.14 -15.37 -3.15
N ILE A 43 -22.71 -16.53 -2.65
CA ILE A 43 -21.43 -16.69 -1.96
C ILE A 43 -20.28 -16.39 -2.94
N ALA A 44 -20.31 -16.98 -4.14
CA ALA A 44 -19.30 -16.75 -5.17
C ALA A 44 -19.25 -15.29 -5.61
N ALA A 45 -20.40 -14.65 -5.85
CA ALA A 45 -20.50 -13.24 -6.20
C ALA A 45 -19.98 -12.32 -5.09
N THR A 46 -20.29 -12.65 -3.83
CA THR A 46 -19.79 -11.89 -2.67
C THR A 46 -18.28 -12.03 -2.52
N ILE A 47 -17.72 -13.22 -2.72
CA ILE A 47 -16.27 -13.44 -2.71
C ILE A 47 -15.61 -12.67 -3.85
N ALA A 48 -16.19 -12.70 -5.06
CA ALA A 48 -15.70 -11.93 -6.19
C ALA A 48 -15.74 -10.42 -5.92
N TYR A 49 -16.81 -9.92 -5.30
CA TYR A 49 -16.89 -8.53 -4.87
C TYR A 49 -15.85 -8.18 -3.81
N LEU A 50 -15.67 -9.01 -2.77
CA LEU A 50 -14.66 -8.78 -1.74
C LEU A 50 -13.23 -8.79 -2.30
N ARG A 51 -12.99 -9.57 -3.36
CA ARG A 51 -11.72 -9.57 -4.10
C ARG A 51 -11.42 -8.22 -4.74
N THR A 52 -12.41 -7.45 -5.18
CA THR A 52 -12.17 -6.10 -5.75
C THR A 52 -11.61 -5.11 -4.71
N PHE A 53 -11.71 -5.44 -3.42
CA PHE A 53 -11.11 -4.66 -2.33
C PHE A 53 -9.81 -5.27 -1.82
N SER A 54 -9.34 -6.36 -2.44
CA SER A 54 -8.22 -7.17 -1.97
C SER A 54 -7.09 -7.34 -3.00
N GLU A 55 -7.12 -6.67 -4.15
CA GLU A 55 -6.01 -6.70 -5.12
C GLU A 55 -4.85 -5.85 -4.57
N SER A 56 -3.66 -6.39 -4.24
CA SER A 56 -2.71 -7.12 -5.09
C SER A 56 -3.18 -8.46 -5.71
N PRO A 57 -3.11 -8.63 -7.05
CA PRO A 57 -3.70 -9.78 -7.72
C PRO A 57 -2.73 -10.97 -7.86
N VAL A 58 -3.22 -12.18 -7.58
CA VAL A 58 -2.76 -13.40 -8.26
C VAL A 58 -3.85 -13.82 -9.25
N GLY A 59 -3.64 -13.39 -10.50
CA GLY A 59 -4.15 -13.98 -11.75
C GLY A 59 -5.60 -14.43 -11.83
N VAL A 60 -6.42 -13.64 -12.52
CA VAL A 60 -7.25 -14.14 -13.65
C VAL A 60 -7.32 -13.05 -14.72
N ALA A 61 -7.11 -13.46 -15.97
CA ALA A 61 -7.02 -12.57 -17.11
C ALA A 61 -8.39 -11.98 -17.50
N GLY A 62 -8.38 -10.69 -17.81
CA GLY A 62 -9.22 -10.08 -18.84
C GLY A 62 -10.50 -9.40 -18.34
N GLY A 63 -10.55 -8.08 -18.50
CA GLY A 63 -11.80 -7.33 -18.45
C GLY A 63 -11.61 -5.84 -18.24
N ASP A 64 -11.56 -5.10 -19.34
CA ASP A 64 -11.49 -3.64 -19.44
C ASP A 64 -12.60 -2.94 -18.63
N ALA A 65 -12.24 -2.05 -17.71
CA ALA A 65 -13.12 -0.99 -17.22
C ALA A 65 -12.31 0.09 -16.48
N SER A 66 -12.09 1.20 -17.17
CA SER A 66 -11.80 2.48 -16.54
C SER A 66 -12.96 2.88 -15.63
N ALA A 67 -12.71 2.94 -14.33
CA ALA A 67 -13.50 3.69 -13.37
C ALA A 67 -12.53 4.24 -12.30
N ALA A 68 -12.48 5.56 -12.20
CA ALA A 68 -11.63 6.31 -11.30
C ALA A 68 -11.78 5.83 -9.83
N ALA A 69 -10.65 5.49 -9.22
CA ALA A 69 -10.55 5.09 -7.81
C ALA A 69 -10.42 6.32 -6.88
N PRO A 70 -10.85 6.24 -5.61
CA PRO A 70 -10.83 7.36 -4.66
C PRO A 70 -9.41 7.63 -4.10
N GLU A 71 -9.10 8.91 -3.91
CA GLU A 71 -7.77 9.48 -3.59
C GLU A 71 -7.22 9.21 -2.18
N THR A 72 -7.66 8.15 -1.49
CA THR A 72 -7.25 7.91 -0.07
C THR A 72 -6.79 6.49 0.25
N ALA A 73 -6.64 5.60 -0.73
CA ALA A 73 -5.86 4.38 -0.56
C ALA A 73 -4.41 4.65 -0.96
N PRO A 74 -3.39 4.10 -0.27
CA PRO A 74 -2.02 4.18 -0.77
C PRO A 74 -2.00 3.58 -2.18
N GLU A 75 -1.48 4.35 -3.15
CA GLU A 75 -1.44 3.97 -4.58
C GLU A 75 -0.75 2.61 -4.81
N VAL A 76 0.03 2.14 -3.84
CA VAL A 76 0.63 0.80 -3.80
C VAL A 76 0.56 0.21 -2.38
N ALA A 77 0.18 -1.06 -2.26
CA ALA A 77 0.40 -1.86 -1.06
C ALA A 77 1.83 -2.40 -1.05
N LEU A 78 2.68 -1.88 -0.14
CA LEU A 78 4.04 -2.37 0.07
C LEU A 78 4.08 -3.47 1.13
N ASP A 79 5.05 -4.37 1.01
CA ASP A 79 5.35 -5.32 2.07
C ASP A 79 5.88 -4.56 3.29
N SER A 80 5.48 -4.95 4.51
CA SER A 80 5.90 -4.27 5.73
C SER A 80 7.42 -4.26 5.87
N SER A 81 8.13 -5.29 5.38
CA SER A 81 9.59 -5.34 5.40
C SER A 81 10.27 -4.20 4.63
N VAL A 82 9.57 -3.52 3.70
CA VAL A 82 10.09 -2.34 2.98
C VAL A 82 9.90 -1.07 3.80
N LEU A 83 8.76 -0.94 4.50
CA LEU A 83 8.48 0.21 5.37
C LEU A 83 9.29 0.15 6.67
N ASP A 84 9.60 -1.06 7.15
CA ASP A 84 10.39 -1.28 8.38
C ASP A 84 11.91 -1.11 8.17
N ILE A 85 12.37 -0.77 6.95
CA ILE A 85 13.80 -0.52 6.69
C ILE A 85 14.21 0.78 7.37
N GLU A 86 15.11 0.69 8.36
CA GLU A 86 15.72 1.86 8.97
C GLU A 86 16.67 2.53 7.97
N GLY A 87 16.33 3.76 7.55
CA GLY A 87 17.14 4.55 6.63
C GLY A 87 18.41 5.11 7.28
N ASP A 88 19.53 5.08 6.55
CA ASP A 88 20.76 5.77 6.94
C ASP A 88 20.70 7.25 6.46
N PRO A 89 20.59 8.24 7.37
CA PRO A 89 20.44 9.63 6.99
C PRO A 89 21.71 10.23 6.36
N GLU A 90 22.91 9.74 6.70
CA GLU A 90 24.16 10.21 6.07
C GLU A 90 24.24 9.71 4.62
N TYR A 91 23.81 8.47 4.38
CA TYR A 91 23.68 7.96 3.02
C TYR A 91 22.58 8.67 2.23
N GLY A 92 21.46 8.98 2.88
CA GLY A 92 20.38 9.78 2.32
C GLY A 92 20.85 11.17 1.87
N GLU A 93 21.64 11.85 2.71
CA GLU A 93 22.24 13.15 2.38
C GLU A 93 23.10 13.06 1.12
N TYR A 94 23.96 12.04 1.03
CA TYR A 94 24.80 11.81 -0.15
C TYR A 94 23.97 11.66 -1.44
N LEU A 95 22.91 10.83 -1.40
CA LEU A 95 22.02 10.59 -2.55
C LEU A 95 21.12 11.80 -2.88
N SER A 96 20.82 12.64 -1.89
CA SER A 96 19.90 13.78 -2.03
C SER A 96 20.36 14.84 -3.04
N SER A 97 21.66 14.87 -3.36
CA SER A 97 22.25 15.80 -4.32
C SER A 97 21.56 15.74 -5.69
N GLU A 98 21.10 14.56 -6.12
CA GLU A 98 20.37 14.41 -7.38
C GLU A 98 18.92 14.89 -7.28
N CYS A 99 18.29 14.68 -6.12
CA CYS A 99 16.91 15.10 -5.85
C CYS A 99 16.81 16.63 -5.80
N THR A 100 17.81 17.28 -5.21
CA THR A 100 17.85 18.72 -4.99
C THR A 100 18.14 19.56 -6.23
N THR A 101 18.47 18.92 -7.35
CA THR A 101 18.52 19.58 -8.67
C THR A 101 17.16 20.10 -9.13
N CYS A 102 16.08 19.50 -8.62
CA CYS A 102 14.70 19.80 -8.99
C CYS A 102 13.84 20.10 -7.76
N HIS A 103 13.95 19.29 -6.70
CA HIS A 103 13.18 19.46 -5.47
C HIS A 103 13.97 20.32 -4.48
N ARG A 104 13.50 21.54 -4.20
CA ARG A 104 14.30 22.49 -3.43
C ARG A 104 14.46 22.04 -1.97
N ALA A 105 15.69 22.12 -1.46
CA ALA A 105 16.03 21.76 -0.08
C ALA A 105 15.45 22.73 0.96
N ASP A 106 15.10 23.95 0.54
CA ASP A 106 14.38 24.94 1.37
C ASP A 106 12.88 24.65 1.49
N GLY A 107 12.39 23.57 0.88
CA GLY A 107 10.99 23.18 0.91
C GLY A 107 10.07 24.02 0.03
N GLY A 108 10.60 24.89 -0.83
CA GLY A 108 9.79 25.65 -1.77
C GLY A 108 9.15 24.76 -2.85
N ASP A 109 7.97 25.16 -3.34
CA ASP A 109 7.10 24.34 -4.20
C ASP A 109 6.67 24.99 -5.54
N ASP A 110 7.44 25.93 -6.10
CA ASP A 110 7.11 26.61 -7.37
C ASP A 110 7.28 25.65 -8.56
N GLY A 111 6.19 24.98 -8.93
CA GLY A 111 6.12 24.09 -10.09
C GLY A 111 6.73 22.69 -9.87
N ILE A 112 7.65 22.55 -8.91
CA ILE A 112 8.18 21.24 -8.47
C ILE A 112 7.85 21.08 -6.99
N PRO A 113 7.14 20.00 -6.60
CA PRO A 113 6.64 19.86 -5.23
C PRO A 113 7.76 19.69 -4.22
N SER A 114 7.56 20.22 -3.02
CA SER A 114 8.44 19.98 -1.88
C SER A 114 8.39 18.51 -1.44
N ILE A 115 9.56 17.96 -1.14
CA ILE A 115 9.76 16.61 -0.58
C ILE A 115 10.36 16.65 0.83
N VAL A 116 10.63 17.85 1.34
CA VAL A 116 11.16 18.10 2.67
C VAL A 116 10.04 17.93 3.70
N ARG A 117 10.37 17.40 4.90
CA ARG A 117 9.44 17.16 6.03
C ARG A 117 8.32 16.16 5.72
N TRP A 118 8.46 15.37 4.67
CA TRP A 118 7.57 14.22 4.51
C TRP A 118 7.91 13.18 5.57
N GLY A 119 6.90 12.57 6.19
CA GLY A 119 7.14 11.39 7.02
C GLY A 119 7.75 10.26 6.18
N GLU A 120 8.60 9.45 6.78
CA GLU A 120 9.37 8.41 6.09
C GLU A 120 8.45 7.45 5.31
N ASP A 121 7.40 6.93 5.96
CA ASP A 121 6.40 6.06 5.34
C ASP A 121 5.78 6.67 4.08
N ARG A 122 5.49 7.98 4.11
CA ARG A 122 4.91 8.69 2.96
C ARG A 122 5.92 8.75 1.82
N PHE A 123 7.17 9.09 2.11
CA PHE A 123 8.23 9.17 1.10
C PHE A 123 8.46 7.79 0.46
N VAL A 124 8.65 6.75 1.28
CA VAL A 124 8.85 5.37 0.83
C VAL A 124 7.68 4.93 -0.05
N THR A 125 6.44 5.13 0.40
CA THR A 125 5.23 4.76 -0.36
C THR A 125 5.17 5.45 -1.73
N VAL A 126 5.39 6.76 -1.77
CA VAL A 126 5.31 7.53 -3.03
C VAL A 126 6.43 7.14 -4.01
N MET A 127 7.65 6.94 -3.51
CA MET A 127 8.77 6.54 -4.37
C MET A 127 8.54 5.15 -4.96
N HIS A 128 8.01 4.21 -4.19
CA HIS A 128 7.63 2.91 -4.72
C HIS A 128 6.45 2.99 -5.70
N ALA A 129 5.49 3.89 -5.48
CA ALA A 129 4.40 4.10 -6.43
C ALA A 129 4.90 4.56 -7.81
N TYR A 130 5.88 5.47 -7.85
CA TYR A 130 6.56 5.84 -9.10
C TYR A 130 7.39 4.69 -9.68
N LYS A 131 8.15 3.97 -8.84
CA LYS A 131 8.99 2.84 -9.26
C LYS A 131 8.19 1.72 -9.92
N LEU A 132 6.98 1.45 -9.40
CA LEU A 132 6.08 0.40 -9.89
C LEU A 132 5.12 0.88 -10.98
N GLY A 133 5.13 2.19 -11.30
CA GLY A 133 4.24 2.78 -12.30
C GLY A 133 2.79 2.93 -11.86
N ALA A 134 2.47 2.67 -10.58
CA ALA A 134 1.15 2.97 -10.02
C ALA A 134 0.89 4.48 -9.97
N ARG A 135 1.96 5.27 -9.91
CA ARG A 135 1.94 6.71 -10.11
C ARG A 135 2.66 7.06 -11.40
N GLU A 136 1.95 7.71 -12.32
CA GLU A 136 2.51 8.07 -13.62
C GLU A 136 3.13 9.47 -13.59
N HIS A 137 4.47 9.54 -13.67
CA HIS A 137 5.16 10.77 -13.99
C HIS A 137 6.52 10.45 -14.65
N PRO A 138 6.72 10.69 -15.96
CA PRO A 138 7.87 10.18 -16.70
C PRO A 138 9.24 10.46 -16.06
N VAL A 139 9.41 11.65 -15.48
CA VAL A 139 10.66 12.03 -14.79
C VAL A 139 10.83 11.26 -13.48
N MET A 140 9.78 11.16 -12.66
CA MET A 140 9.90 10.51 -11.35
C MET A 140 9.91 8.99 -11.45
N ASN A 141 9.29 8.41 -12.49
CA ASN A 141 9.39 6.98 -12.77
C ASN A 141 10.83 6.61 -13.17
N MET A 142 11.51 7.46 -13.94
CA MET A 142 12.94 7.28 -14.26
C MET A 142 13.81 7.38 -12.99
N VAL A 143 13.59 8.41 -12.17
CA VAL A 143 14.34 8.63 -10.93
C VAL A 143 14.12 7.50 -9.91
N ALA A 144 12.88 7.09 -9.68
CA ALA A 144 12.55 6.02 -8.73
C ALA A 144 12.95 4.63 -9.26
N GLY A 145 12.93 4.44 -10.59
CA GLY A 145 13.29 3.19 -11.24
C GLY A 145 14.71 2.72 -10.92
N ARG A 146 15.66 3.65 -10.78
CA ARG A 146 17.08 3.38 -10.48
C ARG A 146 17.41 3.13 -9.00
N LEU A 147 16.49 3.41 -8.08
CA LEU A 147 16.73 3.31 -6.63
C LEU A 147 16.33 1.93 -6.07
N GLY A 148 17.12 1.37 -5.17
CA GLY A 148 16.80 0.23 -4.32
C GLY A 148 16.00 0.63 -3.08
N ASN A 149 15.57 -0.36 -2.29
CA ASN A 149 14.73 -0.13 -1.11
C ASN A 149 15.50 0.61 -0.02
N GLU A 150 16.75 0.23 0.22
CA GLU A 150 17.65 0.85 1.20
C GLU A 150 17.98 2.30 0.84
N GLU A 151 18.14 2.59 -0.45
CA GLU A 151 18.37 3.95 -0.96
C GLU A 151 17.13 4.84 -0.78
N ILE A 152 15.93 4.28 -1.03
CA ILE A 152 14.66 4.98 -0.80
C ILE A 152 14.46 5.26 0.69
N ALA A 153 14.75 4.29 1.57
CA ALA A 153 14.66 4.46 3.02
C ALA A 153 15.67 5.52 3.53
N ALA A 154 16.91 5.49 3.04
CA ALA A 154 17.93 6.48 3.39
C ALA A 154 17.51 7.90 2.99
N LEU A 155 17.02 8.09 1.76
CA LEU A 155 16.48 9.36 1.29
C LEU A 155 15.26 9.82 2.12
N ALA A 156 14.38 8.88 2.50
CA ALA A 156 13.23 9.17 3.34
C ALA A 156 13.65 9.72 4.70
N ALA A 157 14.59 9.04 5.38
CA ALA A 157 15.12 9.46 6.69
C ALA A 157 15.77 10.85 6.61
N TYR A 158 16.57 11.11 5.57
CA TYR A 158 17.20 12.41 5.36
C TYR A 158 16.19 13.54 5.14
N PHE A 159 15.26 13.39 4.18
CA PHE A 159 14.30 14.45 3.86
C PHE A 159 13.25 14.68 4.96
N ALA A 160 12.94 13.66 5.75
CA ALA A 160 12.10 13.80 6.94
C ALA A 160 12.76 14.68 8.02
N ALA A 161 14.09 14.63 8.13
CA ALA A 161 14.87 15.34 9.14
C ALA A 161 15.26 16.79 8.79
N LEU A 162 15.02 17.23 7.55
CA LEU A 162 15.35 18.60 7.12
C LEU A 162 14.38 19.65 7.70
N GLU A 163 14.92 20.59 8.46
CA GLU A 163 14.20 21.76 8.99
C GLU A 163 14.33 23.00 8.05
N ASP A 164 13.45 24.01 8.20
CA ASP A 164 13.53 25.29 7.46
C ASP A 164 14.75 26.14 7.84
#